data_AF-A0A948RHM7-F1
#
_entry.id   AF-A0A948RHM7-F1
#
_cell.length_a   1.000
_cell.length_b   1.000
_cell.length_c   1.000
_cell.angle_alpha   90.00
_cell.angle_beta   90.00
_cell.angle_gamma   90.00
#
_symmetry.space_group_name_H-M   'P 1'
#
loop_
_entity.id
_entity.type
_entity.pdbx_description
1 polymer ?
#
loop_
_entity_poly.entity_id
_entity_poly.type
_entity_poly.pdbx_seq_one_letter_code
_entity_poly.pdbx_strand_id
1 'polypeptide(L)'
;MANIKSQIKRNRQNEKRRIKNRVYRGAARTALKKARTTHETGNAELSKAAVLVAVSMLDKAAQKGVIHKNNAARRKSRLMKQLAALGPTMVQEAAPVVEAEPVKKPARKTTRKTAKA
;
A
#
# COMPACT_ATOMS: atom_id res chain seq x y z
N MET A 1 9.71 -32.60 1.38
CA MET A 1 9.84 -32.88 -0.07
C MET A 1 8.48 -33.30 -0.62
N ALA A 2 8.16 -32.94 -1.86
CA ALA A 2 6.99 -33.45 -2.55
C ALA A 2 7.41 -34.65 -3.39
N ASN A 3 6.92 -35.84 -3.06
CA ASN A 3 7.37 -37.08 -3.71
C ASN A 3 6.54 -37.38 -4.96
N ILE A 4 5.30 -36.86 -5.04
CA ILE A 4 4.41 -37.05 -6.19
C ILE A 4 4.68 -35.98 -7.25
N LYS A 5 4.80 -36.38 -8.53
CA LYS A 5 5.06 -35.47 -9.66
C LYS A 5 4.08 -34.28 -9.72
N SER A 6 2.80 -34.52 -9.42
CA SER A 6 1.75 -33.49 -9.37
C SER A 6 2.02 -32.45 -8.28
N GLN A 7 2.49 -32.87 -7.10
CA GLN A 7 2.83 -31.99 -5.99
C GLN A 7 4.07 -31.14 -6.29
N ILE A 8 5.11 -31.72 -6.91
CA ILE A 8 6.29 -30.96 -7.37
C ILE A 8 5.88 -29.84 -8.33
N LYS A 9 4.95 -30.13 -9.25
CA LYS A 9 4.37 -29.11 -10.15
C LYS A 9 3.60 -28.03 -9.37
N ARG A 10 2.77 -28.41 -8.39
CA ARG A 10 2.02 -27.45 -7.56
C ARG A 10 2.94 -26.55 -6.74
N ASN A 11 4.00 -27.08 -6.14
CA ASN A 11 4.99 -26.29 -5.38
C ASN A 11 5.61 -25.19 -6.24
N ARG A 12 6.10 -25.56 -7.43
CA ARG A 12 6.66 -24.59 -8.40
C ARG A 12 5.67 -23.50 -8.79
N GLN A 13 4.40 -23.84 -9.00
CA GLN A 13 3.36 -22.85 -9.31
C GLN A 13 3.04 -21.95 -8.12
N ASN A 14 2.97 -22.54 -6.92
CA ASN A 14 2.64 -21.83 -5.69
C ASN A 14 3.72 -20.80 -5.33
N GLU A 15 4.99 -21.12 -5.52
CA GLU A 15 6.09 -20.17 -5.32
C GLU A 15 5.98 -18.97 -6.27
N LYS A 16 5.73 -19.22 -7.56
CA LYS A 16 5.52 -18.16 -8.56
C LYS A 16 4.34 -17.26 -8.18
N ARG A 17 3.20 -17.85 -7.79
CA ARG A 17 2.02 -17.11 -7.33
C ARG A 17 2.32 -16.33 -6.04
N ARG A 18 3.04 -16.94 -5.08
CA ARG A 18 3.43 -16.30 -3.81
C ARG A 18 4.27 -15.06 -4.04
N ILE A 19 5.25 -15.10 -4.94
CA ILE A 19 6.11 -13.95 -5.27
C ILE A 19 5.27 -12.82 -5.85
N LYS A 20 4.44 -13.09 -6.87
CA LYS A 20 3.55 -12.10 -7.49
C LYS A 20 2.60 -11.48 -6.47
N ASN A 21 1.91 -12.31 -5.68
CA ASN A 21 0.95 -11.85 -4.68
C ASN A 21 1.60 -11.03 -3.55
N ARG A 22 2.86 -11.33 -3.21
CA ARG A 22 3.62 -10.59 -2.20
C ARG A 22 3.80 -9.13 -2.60
N VAL A 23 4.09 -8.85 -3.87
CA VAL A 23 4.30 -7.49 -4.38
C VAL A 23 3.01 -6.67 -4.25
N TYR A 24 1.91 -7.15 -4.81
CA TYR A 24 0.62 -6.43 -4.76
C TYR A 24 0.10 -6.27 -3.33
N ARG A 25 0.20 -7.33 -2.51
CA ARG A 25 -0.22 -7.27 -1.10
C ARG A 25 0.66 -6.31 -0.30
N GLY A 26 1.96 -6.30 -0.54
CA GLY A 26 2.92 -5.40 0.07
C GLY A 26 2.64 -3.95 -0.29
N ALA A 27 2.50 -3.65 -1.59
CA ALA A 27 2.18 -2.31 -2.08
C ALA A 27 0.87 -1.77 -1.46
N ALA A 28 -0.20 -2.57 -1.46
CA ALA A 28 -1.48 -2.17 -0.86
C ALA A 28 -1.35 -1.93 0.66
N ARG A 29 -0.59 -2.76 1.38
CA ARG A 29 -0.32 -2.57 2.82
C ARG A 29 0.48 -1.29 3.09
N THR A 30 1.49 -1.01 2.28
CA THR A 30 2.33 0.19 2.41
C THR A 30 1.53 1.45 2.13
N ALA A 31 0.72 1.47 1.07
CA ALA A 31 -0.15 2.61 0.76
C ALA A 31 -1.16 2.86 1.88
N LEU A 32 -1.74 1.81 2.44
CA LEU A 32 -2.67 1.91 3.57
C LEU A 32 -1.99 2.41 4.84
N LYS A 33 -0.74 2.01 5.11
CA LYS A 33 0.04 2.55 6.22
C LYS A 33 0.34 4.04 6.02
N LYS A 34 0.73 4.45 4.81
CA LYS A 34 0.97 5.86 4.47
C LYS A 34 -0.27 6.72 4.69
N ALA A 35 -1.44 6.29 4.21
CA ALA A 35 -2.69 7.00 4.41
C ALA A 35 -3.03 7.16 5.90
N ARG A 36 -2.81 6.14 6.72
CA ARG A 36 -3.01 6.22 8.18
C ARG A 36 -2.05 7.20 8.85
N THR A 37 -0.77 7.15 8.50
CA THR A 37 0.22 8.08 9.06
C THR A 37 -0.06 9.53 8.66
N THR A 38 -0.56 9.79 7.45
CA THR A 38 -0.93 11.15 7.03
C THR A 38 -2.15 11.67 7.81
N HIS A 39 -3.10 10.80 8.17
CA HIS A 39 -4.21 11.17 9.03
C HIS A 39 -3.76 11.58 10.44
N GLU A 40 -2.77 10.88 11.02
CA GLU A 40 -2.21 11.22 12.33
C GLU A 40 -1.50 12.60 12.32
N THR A 41 -0.91 12.98 11.19
CA THR A 41 -0.20 14.27 11.03
C THR A 41 -1.11 15.48 10.79
N GLY A 42 -2.42 15.30 10.62
CA GLY A 42 -3.39 16.41 10.49
C GLY A 42 -3.42 17.15 9.15
N ASN A 43 -2.55 16.82 8.18
CA ASN A 43 -2.53 17.47 6.87
C ASN A 43 -3.65 16.94 5.95
N ALA A 44 -4.69 17.76 5.72
CA ALA A 44 -5.89 17.36 4.99
C ALA A 44 -5.63 17.07 3.49
N GLU A 45 -4.85 17.89 2.79
CA GLU A 45 -4.58 17.70 1.36
C GLU A 45 -3.69 16.49 1.09
N LEU A 46 -2.60 16.35 1.85
CA LEU A 46 -1.71 15.20 1.75
C LEU A 46 -2.45 13.90 2.09
N SER A 47 -3.39 13.95 3.03
CA SER A 47 -4.26 12.81 3.37
C SER A 47 -5.18 12.44 2.21
N LYS A 48 -5.82 13.41 1.52
CA LYS A 48 -6.66 13.15 0.35
C LYS A 48 -5.86 12.45 -0.76
N ALA A 49 -4.68 12.97 -1.10
CA ALA A 49 -3.80 12.38 -2.10
C ALA A 49 -3.36 10.95 -1.72
N ALA A 50 -2.95 10.74 -0.47
CA ALA A 50 -2.52 9.44 0.03
C ALA A 50 -3.67 8.40 0.02
N VAL A 51 -4.89 8.82 0.37
CA VAL A 51 -6.09 7.96 0.36
C VAL A 51 -6.44 7.54 -1.07
N LEU A 52 -6.38 8.44 -2.06
CA LEU A 52 -6.64 8.11 -3.47
C LEU A 52 -5.66 7.05 -3.99
N VAL A 53 -4.37 7.20 -3.67
CA VAL A 53 -3.34 6.20 -4.01
C VAL A 53 -3.64 4.87 -3.32
N ALA A 54 -4.02 4.88 -2.04
CA ALA A 54 -4.36 3.68 -1.31
C ALA A 54 -5.57 2.95 -1.90
N VAL A 55 -6.61 3.68 -2.31
CA VAL A 55 -7.80 3.13 -2.97
C VAL A 55 -7.43 2.46 -4.29
N SER A 56 -6.67 3.15 -5.15
CA SER A 56 -6.22 2.60 -6.44
C SER A 56 -5.44 1.29 -6.25
N MET A 57 -4.54 1.25 -5.27
CA MET A 57 -3.73 0.05 -4.99
C MET A 57 -4.55 -1.10 -4.41
N LEU A 58 -5.56 -0.82 -3.58
CA LEU A 58 -6.49 -1.83 -3.06
C LEU A 58 -7.34 -2.43 -4.19
N ASP A 59 -7.85 -1.60 -5.10
CA ASP A 59 -8.71 -2.07 -6.19
C ASP A 59 -7.91 -2.87 -7.22
N LYS A 60 -6.67 -2.46 -7.55
CA LYS A 60 -5.75 -3.26 -8.35
C LYS A 60 -5.47 -4.63 -7.71
N ALA A 61 -5.25 -4.66 -6.40
CA ALA A 61 -5.03 -5.92 -5.68
C ALA A 61 -6.28 -6.81 -5.65
N ALA A 62 -7.48 -6.23 -5.61
CA ALA A 62 -8.74 -6.96 -5.67
C ALA A 62 -9.01 -7.52 -7.07
N GLN A 63 -8.76 -6.73 -8.12
CA GLN A 63 -8.93 -7.14 -9.51
C GLN A 63 -7.99 -8.31 -9.86
N LYS A 64 -6.77 -8.31 -9.32
CA LYS A 64 -5.81 -9.43 -9.48
C LYS A 64 -6.11 -10.63 -8.58
N GLY A 65 -7.18 -10.60 -7.77
CA GLY A 65 -7.58 -11.69 -6.88
C GLY A 65 -6.63 -11.92 -5.69
N VAL A 66 -5.74 -10.96 -5.38
CA VAL A 66 -4.78 -11.09 -4.26
C VAL A 66 -5.47 -10.82 -2.92
N ILE A 67 -6.49 -9.97 -2.93
CA ILE A 67 -7.39 -9.72 -1.80
C ILE A 67 -8.84 -9.88 -2.26
N HIS A 68 -9.71 -10.36 -1.36
CA HIS A 68 -11.13 -10.47 -1.66
C HIS A 68 -11.77 -9.09 -1.82
N LYS A 69 -12.76 -8.96 -2.72
CA LYS A 69 -13.49 -7.70 -2.99
C LYS A 69 -14.04 -7.07 -1.71
N ASN A 70 -14.66 -7.88 -0.85
CA ASN A 70 -15.18 -7.44 0.45
C ASN A 70 -14.06 -6.95 1.40
N ASN A 71 -12.86 -7.52 1.35
CA ASN A 71 -11.74 -7.05 2.16
C ASN A 71 -11.24 -5.69 1.67
N ALA A 72 -11.15 -5.50 0.35
CA ALA A 72 -10.86 -4.21 -0.25
C ALA A 72 -11.93 -3.17 0.12
N ALA A 73 -13.21 -3.49 -0.06
CA ALA A 73 -14.34 -2.63 0.28
C ALA A 73 -14.34 -2.20 1.77
N ARG A 74 -14.13 -3.15 2.69
CA ARG A 74 -14.01 -2.84 4.13
C ARG A 74 -12.87 -1.87 4.43
N ARG A 75 -11.70 -2.05 3.79
CA ARG A 75 -10.54 -1.17 3.99
C ARG A 75 -10.78 0.21 3.41
N LYS A 76 -11.37 0.29 2.20
CA LYS A 76 -11.77 1.57 1.58
C LYS A 76 -12.77 2.32 2.45
N SER A 77 -13.84 1.65 2.89
CA SER A 77 -14.86 2.24 3.77
C SER A 77 -14.25 2.82 5.05
N ARG A 78 -13.34 2.08 5.71
CA ARG A 78 -12.67 2.56 6.94
C ARG A 78 -11.80 3.80 6.69
N LEU A 79 -11.02 3.81 5.61
CA LEU A 79 -10.20 4.99 5.26
C LEU A 79 -11.06 6.21 4.94
N MET A 80 -12.14 6.02 4.17
CA MET A 80 -13.06 7.11 3.83
C MET A 80 -13.79 7.65 5.06
N LYS A 81 -14.21 6.78 5.99
CA LYS A 81 -14.79 7.22 7.27
C LYS A 81 -13.80 8.05 8.09
N GLN A 82 -12.54 7.63 8.15
CA GLN A 82 -11.48 8.39 8.85
C GLN A 82 -11.23 9.75 8.20
N LEU A 83 -11.22 9.82 6.87
CA LEU A 83 -11.09 11.08 6.15
C LEU A 83 -12.30 12.01 6.36
N ALA A 84 -13.51 11.46 6.36
CA ALA A 84 -14.73 12.23 6.61
C ALA A 84 -14.82 12.72 8.07
N ALA A 85 -14.31 11.95 9.03
CA ALA A 85 -14.28 12.33 10.43
C ALA A 85 -13.29 13.48 10.72
N LEU A 86 -12.28 13.67 9.87
CA LEU A 86 -11.41 14.86 9.89
C LEU A 86 -12.13 16.12 9.38
N GLY A 87 -13.35 15.98 8.85
CA GLY A 87 -14.29 17.06 8.61
C GLY A 87 -14.15 17.76 7.26
N PRO A 88 -15.27 18.30 6.73
CA PRO A 88 -15.25 19.20 5.59
C PRO A 88 -14.87 20.60 6.10
N THR A 89 -13.61 21.00 5.98
CA THR A 89 -13.36 22.44 5.83
C THR A 89 -14.02 22.82 4.51
N MET A 90 -15.12 23.56 4.60
CA MET A 90 -15.88 23.99 3.45
C MET A 90 -14.96 24.77 2.50
N VAL A 91 -15.22 24.57 1.22
CA VAL A 91 -14.67 25.25 0.04
C VAL A 91 -14.28 26.72 0.33
N GLN A 92 -12.99 27.03 0.17
CA GLN A 92 -12.33 28.33 -0.15
C GLN A 92 -10.87 28.18 0.32
N GLU A 93 -9.80 28.25 -0.47
CA GLU A 93 -9.53 28.88 -1.77
C GLU A 93 -8.78 27.94 -2.72
N ALA A 94 -8.85 28.28 -4.00
CA ALA A 94 -8.07 27.69 -5.06
C ALA A 94 -6.58 28.07 -4.93
N ALA A 95 -5.69 27.06 -5.00
CA ALA A 95 -4.28 27.16 -5.41
C ALA A 95 -3.35 27.97 -4.44
N PRO A 96 -2.02 27.70 -4.37
CA PRO A 96 -1.19 27.13 -5.43
C PRO A 96 -0.56 25.78 -5.10
N VAL A 97 -0.31 25.07 -6.20
CA VAL A 97 0.73 24.08 -6.38
C VAL A 97 2.01 24.58 -5.68
N VAL A 98 2.36 24.03 -4.52
CA VAL A 98 3.69 24.21 -3.92
C VAL A 98 4.29 22.83 -3.69
N GLU A 99 5.13 22.48 -4.65
CA GLU A 99 6.34 21.68 -4.52
C GLU A 99 6.26 20.49 -3.55
N ALA A 100 6.01 19.32 -4.15
CA ALA A 100 6.44 18.07 -3.57
C ALA A 100 7.97 18.01 -3.56
N GLU A 101 8.60 18.69 -2.61
CA GLU A 101 9.97 18.33 -2.23
C GLU A 101 9.93 16.89 -1.71
N PRO A 102 10.70 15.98 -2.32
CA PRO A 102 10.72 14.60 -1.88
C PRO A 102 11.40 14.55 -0.52
N VAL A 103 10.63 14.28 0.54
CA VAL A 103 11.17 13.93 1.86
C VAL A 103 12.18 12.78 1.69
N LYS A 104 13.47 13.14 1.60
CA LYS A 104 14.60 12.23 1.67
C LYS A 104 14.54 11.55 3.04
N LYS A 105 13.94 10.37 3.08
CA LYS A 105 14.17 9.46 4.21
C LYS A 105 15.68 9.24 4.31
N PRO A 106 16.29 9.35 5.50
CA PRO A 106 17.72 9.09 5.63
C PRO A 106 17.97 7.67 5.13
N ALA A 107 18.90 7.54 4.18
CA ALA A 107 19.30 6.26 3.62
C ALA A 107 19.65 5.34 4.79
N ARG A 108 18.87 4.26 4.97
CA ARG A 108 19.25 3.20 5.91
C ARG A 108 20.54 2.61 5.37
N LYS A 109 21.68 2.99 5.95
CA LYS A 109 23.00 2.42 5.63
C LYS A 109 22.87 0.90 5.72
N THR A 110 22.75 0.25 4.58
CA THR A 110 22.92 -1.20 4.50
C THR A 110 24.42 -1.41 4.60
N THR A 111 24.93 -1.65 5.81
CA THR A 111 26.27 -2.23 5.95
C THR A 111 26.20 -3.60 5.28
N ARG A 112 26.70 -3.67 4.04
CA ARG A 112 27.10 -4.96 3.46
C ARG A 112 28.26 -5.44 4.33
N LYS A 113 27.98 -6.23 5.36
CA LYS A 113 29.02 -7.03 6.00
C LYS A 113 29.47 -8.03 4.94
N THR A 114 30.55 -7.71 4.25
CA THR A 114 31.31 -8.64 3.43
C THR A 114 31.79 -9.75 4.36
N ALA A 115 31.10 -10.90 4.35
CA ALA A 115 31.69 -12.13 4.81
C ALA A 115 32.56 -12.66 3.66
N LYS A 116 33.86 -12.37 3.72
CA LYS A 116 34.91 -13.05 2.95
C LYS A 116 36.17 -13.09 3.80
N ALA A 117 36.31 -14.17 4.55
CA ALA A 117 37.53 -14.90 4.92
C ALA A 117 37.04 -16.19 5.57
#